data_AF-A0A511N3K9-F1
#
_entry.id   AF-A0A511N3K9-F1
#
_cell.length_a   1.000
_cell.length_b   1.000
_cell.length_c   1.000
_cell.angle_alpha   90.00
_cell.angle_beta   90.00
_cell.angle_gamma   90.00
#
_symmetry.space_group_name_H-M   'P 1'
#
loop_
_entity.id
_entity.type
_entity.pdbx_description
1 polymer ?
#
loop_
_entity_poly.entity_id
_entity_poly.type
_entity_poly.pdbx_seq_one_letter_code
_entity_poly.pdbx_strand_id
1 'polypeptide(L)'
;MTVAAPVLLLEPLNRQIVELCIPRERTLSDLTEQLRTEMNGIYYRVQRLLRAGILKISRTEKRAGRPIKHYQATDESFFVAFRNTPYEDMAEYCHGLTAPSLRGFWESAFQKAQDLPGEWGLSIAYSHRRQSFMLQIQRETDHGLERNPIEQWATENHILGTFDQLRLAPEQAEAMYQELIGVYRKYTHLQDPEARPHWVGLFFAEKNHD
;
A
#
# COMPACT_ATOMS: atom_id res chain seq x y z
N MET A 1 -16.04 -0.83 26.51
CA MET A 1 -16.07 -1.73 25.33
C MET A 1 -14.64 -2.11 25.00
N THR A 2 -14.31 -3.39 25.09
CA THR A 2 -12.98 -3.90 24.75
C THR A 2 -12.84 -3.84 23.23
N VAL A 3 -12.06 -2.88 22.75
CA VAL A 3 -11.64 -2.79 21.35
C VAL A 3 -11.08 -4.17 20.96
N ALA A 4 -11.64 -4.82 19.93
CA ALA A 4 -11.21 -6.16 19.52
C ALA A 4 -9.70 -6.12 19.23
N ALA A 5 -8.93 -6.99 19.92
CA ALA A 5 -7.46 -6.91 19.97
C ALA A 5 -6.77 -6.56 18.64
N PRO A 6 -7.11 -7.21 17.50
CA PRO A 6 -6.46 -6.96 16.22
C PRO A 6 -6.71 -5.58 15.57
N VAL A 7 -7.77 -4.84 15.93
CA VAL A 7 -8.08 -3.54 15.27
C VAL A 7 -7.02 -2.48 15.54
N LEU A 8 -6.18 -2.66 16.57
CA LEU A 8 -5.00 -1.83 16.77
C LEU A 8 -4.05 -1.87 15.57
N LEU A 9 -4.10 -2.92 14.75
CA LEU A 9 -3.31 -3.05 13.53
C LEU A 9 -3.87 -2.25 12.35
N LEU A 10 -4.99 -1.54 12.49
CA LEU A 10 -5.40 -0.55 11.49
C LEU A 10 -4.51 0.69 11.49
N GLU A 11 -3.81 0.94 12.60
CA GLU A 11 -2.82 2.02 12.72
C GLU A 11 -1.49 1.63 12.03
N PRO A 12 -0.98 2.40 11.06
CA PRO A 12 0.25 2.06 10.32
C PRO A 12 1.46 1.79 11.23
N LEU A 13 1.69 2.67 12.21
CA LEU A 13 2.83 2.53 13.12
C LEU A 13 2.72 1.28 14.02
N ASN A 14 1.50 0.83 14.34
CA ASN A 14 1.32 -0.41 15.09
C ASN A 14 1.67 -1.63 14.22
N ARG A 15 1.33 -1.62 12.92
CA ARG A 15 1.74 -2.67 11.98
C ARG A 15 3.25 -2.75 11.87
N GLN A 16 3.93 -1.62 11.69
CA GLN A 16 5.39 -1.57 11.59
C GLN A 16 6.08 -2.12 12.85
N ILE A 17 5.57 -1.81 14.05
CA ILE A 17 6.08 -2.38 15.30
C ILE A 17 5.95 -3.90 15.30
N VAL A 18 4.79 -4.43 14.89
CA VAL A 18 4.54 -5.87 14.88
C VAL A 18 5.37 -6.57 13.83
N GLU A 19 5.47 -6.00 12.63
CA GLU A 19 6.32 -6.49 11.52
C GLU A 19 7.78 -6.66 11.96
N LEU A 20 8.35 -5.68 12.67
CA LEU A 20 9.73 -5.79 13.19
C LEU A 20 9.89 -6.84 14.30
N CYS A 21 8.80 -7.16 15.00
CA CYS A 21 8.73 -8.14 16.08
C CYS A 21 8.33 -9.55 15.63
N ILE A 22 7.99 -9.76 14.34
CA ILE A 22 7.63 -11.09 13.81
C ILE A 22 8.89 -11.95 13.61
N PRO A 23 9.92 -11.54 12.85
CA PRO A 23 11.07 -12.42 12.56
C PRO A 23 11.92 -12.69 13.79
N ARG A 24 11.97 -11.72 14.71
CA ARG A 24 12.75 -11.80 15.94
C ARG A 24 12.28 -10.79 16.98
N GLU A 25 12.63 -11.07 18.22
CA GLU A 25 12.30 -10.22 19.35
C GLU A 25 13.09 -8.90 19.30
N ARG A 26 12.45 -7.82 19.76
CA ARG A 26 13.00 -6.46 19.73
C ARG A 26 12.93 -5.79 21.08
N THR A 27 13.92 -4.97 21.40
CA THR A 27 13.82 -4.04 22.53
C THR A 27 13.05 -2.77 22.13
N LEU A 28 12.64 -1.95 23.11
CA LEU A 28 12.09 -0.62 22.80
C LEU A 28 13.11 0.26 22.06
N SER A 29 14.39 0.16 22.43
CA SER A 29 15.46 0.91 21.78
C SER A 29 15.61 0.51 20.31
N ASP A 30 15.59 -0.79 20.01
CA ASP A 30 15.63 -1.28 18.63
C ASP A 30 14.47 -0.72 17.81
N LEU A 31 13.26 -0.73 18.37
CA LEU A 31 12.07 -0.22 17.70
C LEU A 31 12.15 1.29 17.44
N THR A 32 12.62 2.07 18.42
CA THR A 32 12.78 3.53 18.25
C THR A 32 13.82 3.89 17.21
N GLU A 33 14.92 3.14 17.14
CA GLU A 33 15.99 3.35 16.17
C GLU A 33 15.53 2.99 14.76
N GLN A 34 14.90 1.82 14.59
CA GLN A 34 14.45 1.36 13.28
C GLN A 34 13.29 2.18 12.73
N LEU A 35 12.36 2.61 13.58
CA LEU A 35 11.18 3.39 13.18
C LEU A 35 11.39 4.91 13.25
N ARG A 36 12.58 5.36 13.64
CA ARG A 36 12.94 6.79 13.80
C ARG A 36 11.85 7.60 14.52
N THR A 37 11.31 7.01 15.60
CA THR A 37 10.17 7.55 16.35
C THR A 37 10.54 7.70 17.82
N GLU A 38 10.00 8.73 18.47
CA GLU A 38 10.24 9.04 19.88
C GLU A 38 9.86 7.88 20.83
N MET A 39 10.70 7.67 21.84
CA MET A 39 10.58 6.59 22.83
C MET A 39 9.22 6.52 23.51
N ASN A 40 8.67 7.68 23.91
CA ASN A 40 7.38 7.72 24.59
C ASN A 40 6.23 7.23 23.70
N GLY A 41 6.28 7.56 22.40
CA GLY A 41 5.29 7.12 21.42
C GLY A 41 5.35 5.62 21.19
N ILE A 42 6.56 5.07 21.01
CA ILE A 42 6.77 3.63 20.85
C ILE A 42 6.35 2.87 22.13
N TYR A 43 6.75 3.34 23.30
CA TYR A 43 6.39 2.73 24.58
C TYR A 43 4.87 2.63 24.75
N TYR A 44 4.16 3.74 24.53
CA TYR A 44 2.69 3.77 24.63
C TYR A 44 2.02 2.73 23.72
N ARG A 45 2.48 2.62 22.47
CA ARG A 45 1.96 1.66 21.49
C ARG A 45 2.27 0.22 21.87
N VAL A 46 3.52 -0.08 22.24
CA VAL A 46 3.92 -1.41 22.72
C VAL A 46 3.08 -1.84 23.93
N GLN A 47 2.81 -0.94 24.89
CA GLN A 47 1.93 -1.25 26.02
C GLN A 47 0.49 -1.54 25.62
N ARG A 48 -0.03 -0.91 24.55
CA ARG A 48 -1.37 -1.24 24.02
C ARG A 48 -1.37 -2.61 23.32
N LEU A 49 -0.35 -2.89 22.51
CA LEU A 49 -0.21 -4.15 21.78
C LEU A 49 -0.02 -5.35 22.73
N LEU A 50 0.73 -5.18 23.82
CA LEU A 50 0.86 -6.18 24.90
C LEU A 50 -0.49 -6.46 25.58
N ARG A 51 -1.23 -5.41 25.95
CA ARG A 51 -2.55 -5.55 26.58
C ARG A 51 -3.57 -6.22 25.66
N ALA A 52 -3.42 -6.02 24.35
CA ALA A 52 -4.24 -6.67 23.33
C ALA A 52 -3.77 -8.11 23.03
N GLY A 53 -2.65 -8.58 23.58
CA GLY A 53 -2.12 -9.90 23.28
C GLY A 53 -1.57 -10.05 21.85
N ILE A 54 -1.25 -8.95 21.18
CA ILE A 54 -0.58 -8.97 19.86
C ILE A 54 0.94 -9.14 20.02
N LEU A 55 1.48 -8.55 21.08
CA LEU A 55 2.87 -8.73 21.49
C LEU A 55 2.91 -9.50 22.80
N LYS A 56 4.04 -10.17 23.04
CA LYS A 56 4.42 -10.75 24.33
C LYS A 56 5.84 -10.30 24.69
N ILE A 57 6.16 -10.34 25.98
CA ILE A 57 7.55 -10.22 26.44
C ILE A 57 8.16 -11.62 26.33
N SER A 58 9.08 -11.83 25.39
CA SER A 58 9.73 -13.13 25.15
C SER A 58 10.82 -13.42 26.18
N ARG A 59 11.60 -12.40 26.54
CA ARG A 59 12.60 -12.47 27.63
C ARG A 59 12.83 -11.11 28.28
N THR A 60 13.47 -11.16 29.44
CA THR A 60 13.92 -9.97 30.16
C THR A 60 15.40 -10.12 30.51
N GLU A 61 16.23 -9.20 30.05
CA GLU A 61 17.66 -9.17 30.32
C GLU A 61 17.96 -8.29 31.54
N LYS A 62 18.74 -8.82 32.47
CA LYS A 62 19.19 -8.09 33.66
C LYS A 62 20.34 -7.14 33.27
N ARG A 63 20.24 -5.88 33.67
CA ARG A 63 21.33 -4.91 33.61
C ARG A 63 21.42 -4.12 34.90
N ALA A 64 22.56 -3.50 35.18
CA ALA A 64 22.70 -2.56 36.29
C ALA A 64 21.71 -1.39 36.08
N GLY A 65 20.65 -1.36 36.88
CA GLY A 65 19.50 -0.46 36.72
C GLY A 65 18.22 -1.18 36.30
N ARG A 66 17.48 -0.61 35.33
CA ARG A 66 16.19 -1.15 34.90
C ARG A 66 16.36 -2.32 33.92
N PRO A 67 15.71 -3.47 34.11
CA PRO A 67 15.82 -4.60 33.17
C PRO A 67 15.35 -4.23 31.75
N ILE A 68 15.98 -4.83 30.74
CA ILE A 68 15.61 -4.67 29.32
C ILE A 68 14.59 -5.75 28.96
N LYS A 69 13.46 -5.35 28.37
CA LYS A 69 12.42 -6.27 27.89
C LYS A 69 12.57 -6.47 26.39
N HIS A 70 12.46 -7.72 25.96
CA HIS A 70 12.38 -8.11 24.55
C HIS A 70 10.94 -8.45 24.21
N TYR A 71 10.43 -7.88 23.12
CA TYR A 71 9.07 -8.00 22.66
C TYR A 71 9.02 -8.79 21.36
N GLN A 72 8.11 -9.75 21.28
CA GLN A 72 7.92 -10.63 20.13
C GLN A 72 6.44 -10.64 19.76
N ALA A 73 6.11 -10.73 18.47
CA ALA A 73 4.73 -10.96 18.04
C ALA A 73 4.21 -12.30 18.56
N THR A 74 2.93 -12.39 18.92
CA THR A 74 2.34 -13.66 19.34
C THR A 74 2.14 -14.62 18.19
N ASP A 75 1.84 -14.06 17.01
CA ASP A 75 1.49 -14.75 15.78
C ASP A 75 2.10 -14.02 14.58
N GLU A 76 2.14 -14.71 13.44
CA GLU A 76 2.60 -14.15 12.15
C GLU A 76 1.43 -13.63 11.30
N SER A 77 0.19 -13.94 11.70
CA SER A 77 -1.02 -13.51 10.99
C SER A 77 -2.11 -13.07 11.98
N PHE A 78 -2.81 -12.00 11.62
CA PHE A 78 -3.88 -11.43 12.45
C PHE A 78 -5.09 -11.12 11.57
N PHE A 79 -6.27 -11.56 12.02
CA PHE A 79 -7.52 -11.31 11.31
C PHE A 79 -8.32 -10.20 12.00
N VAL A 80 -8.63 -9.13 11.28
CA VAL A 80 -9.51 -8.03 11.73
C VAL A 80 -10.85 -8.17 11.02
N ALA A 81 -11.89 -8.61 11.73
CA ALA A 81 -13.22 -8.65 11.14
C ALA A 81 -13.73 -7.23 10.85
N PHE A 82 -14.31 -7.01 9.66
CA PHE A 82 -14.84 -5.71 9.21
C PHE A 82 -15.76 -5.04 10.24
N ARG A 83 -16.65 -5.81 10.88
CA ARG A 83 -17.57 -5.34 11.94
C ARG A 83 -16.89 -4.69 13.16
N ASN A 84 -15.58 -4.87 13.33
CA ASN A 84 -14.80 -4.30 14.42
C ASN A 84 -14.03 -3.03 13.98
N THR A 85 -14.16 -2.63 12.72
CA THR A 85 -13.50 -1.45 12.15
C THR A 85 -14.40 -0.22 12.24
N PRO A 86 -13.86 1.01 12.16
CA PRO A 86 -14.67 2.23 12.25
C PRO A 86 -15.37 2.62 10.94
N TYR A 87 -15.22 1.83 9.88
CA TYR A 87 -15.72 2.15 8.54
C TYR A 87 -17.17 1.73 8.37
N GLU A 88 -17.92 2.49 7.56
CA GLU A 88 -19.34 2.26 7.32
C GLU A 88 -19.57 1.06 6.39
N ASP A 89 -18.75 0.93 5.35
CA ASP A 89 -18.82 -0.15 4.38
C ASP A 89 -17.43 -0.67 3.95
N MET A 90 -17.44 -1.75 3.16
CA MET A 90 -16.23 -2.39 2.66
C MET A 90 -15.46 -1.53 1.65
N ALA A 91 -16.13 -0.67 0.89
CA ALA A 91 -15.49 0.21 -0.08
C ALA A 91 -14.72 1.32 0.65
N GLU A 92 -15.32 1.95 1.65
CA GLU A 92 -14.67 2.94 2.51
C GLU A 92 -13.49 2.32 3.27
N TYR A 93 -13.66 1.10 3.79
CA TYR A 93 -12.58 0.35 4.44
C TYR A 93 -11.39 0.11 3.50
N CYS A 94 -11.65 -0.44 2.31
CA CYS A 94 -10.60 -0.66 1.30
C CYS A 94 -9.95 0.65 0.87
N HIS A 95 -10.72 1.72 0.69
CA HIS A 95 -10.20 3.04 0.35
C HIS A 95 -9.28 3.57 1.45
N GLY A 96 -9.71 3.54 2.72
CA GLY A 96 -8.93 4.01 3.86
C GLY A 96 -7.61 3.25 4.04
N LEU A 97 -7.59 1.95 3.73
CA LEU A 97 -6.36 1.15 3.77
C LEU A 97 -5.40 1.43 2.62
N THR A 98 -5.93 1.69 1.42
CA THR A 98 -5.13 1.81 0.18
C THR A 98 -4.75 3.25 -0.17
N ALA A 99 -5.51 4.25 0.29
CA ALA A 99 -5.33 5.65 -0.06
C ALA A 99 -3.91 6.20 0.21
N PRO A 100 -3.24 5.90 1.35
CA PRO A 100 -1.86 6.34 1.55
C PRO A 100 -0.87 5.77 0.53
N SER A 101 -1.03 4.50 0.16
CA SER A 101 -0.18 3.85 -0.84
C SER A 101 -0.44 4.38 -2.24
N LEU A 102 -1.71 4.58 -2.61
CA LEU A 102 -2.09 5.21 -3.89
C LEU A 102 -1.54 6.63 -3.98
N ARG A 103 -1.61 7.40 -2.89
CA ARG A 103 -1.02 8.74 -2.82
C ARG A 103 0.51 8.67 -3.02
N GLY A 104 1.20 7.79 -2.30
CA GLY A 104 2.66 7.63 -2.44
C GLY A 104 3.09 7.17 -3.84
N PHE A 105 2.29 6.33 -4.50
CA PHE A 105 2.47 5.98 -5.91
C PHE A 105 2.40 7.22 -6.81
N TRP A 106 1.35 8.04 -6.67
CA TRP A 106 1.19 9.24 -7.50
C TRP A 106 2.24 10.31 -7.22
N GLU A 107 2.62 10.51 -5.95
CA GLU A 107 3.72 11.40 -5.58
C GLU A 107 5.03 10.94 -6.24
N SER A 108 5.33 9.64 -6.18
CA SER A 108 6.52 9.07 -6.83
C SER A 108 6.48 9.20 -8.35
N ALA A 109 5.32 8.95 -8.95
CA ALA A 109 5.10 9.04 -10.39
C ALA A 109 5.32 10.47 -10.88
N PHE A 110 4.69 11.45 -10.24
CA PHE A 110 4.71 12.85 -10.70
C PHE A 110 5.85 13.69 -10.13
N GLN A 111 6.70 13.15 -9.25
CA GLN A 111 7.82 13.91 -8.67
C GLN A 111 8.74 14.51 -9.73
N LYS A 112 9.04 13.77 -10.80
CA LYS A 112 9.86 14.23 -11.93
C LYS A 112 9.06 14.96 -13.00
N ALA A 113 7.75 14.79 -13.01
CA ALA A 113 6.84 15.42 -13.96
C ALA A 113 6.74 16.94 -13.70
N GLN A 114 7.01 17.38 -12.47
CA GLN A 114 7.03 18.80 -12.07
C GLN A 114 8.12 19.61 -12.78
N ASP A 115 9.22 18.97 -13.20
CA ASP A 115 10.34 19.64 -13.88
C ASP A 115 10.10 19.82 -15.39
N LEU A 116 9.05 19.21 -15.93
CA LEU A 116 8.72 19.30 -17.35
C LEU A 116 7.96 20.61 -17.65
N PRO A 117 8.31 21.32 -18.74
CA PRO A 117 7.61 22.53 -19.13
C PRO A 117 6.19 22.24 -19.62
N GLY A 118 5.29 23.21 -19.46
CA GLY A 118 3.87 23.15 -19.84
C GLY A 118 2.93 22.97 -18.65
N GLU A 119 1.64 23.26 -18.86
CA GLU A 119 0.61 23.07 -17.83
C GLU A 119 0.12 21.62 -17.81
N TRP A 120 0.03 21.03 -16.62
CA TRP A 120 -0.57 19.72 -16.40
C TRP A 120 -2.08 19.85 -16.21
N GLY A 121 -2.85 18.97 -16.84
CA GLY A 121 -4.30 18.97 -16.76
C GLY A 121 -4.93 17.60 -17.03
N LEU A 122 -6.25 17.57 -16.99
CA LEU A 122 -7.06 16.42 -17.36
C LEU A 122 -7.51 16.55 -18.82
N SER A 123 -7.04 15.66 -19.67
CA SER A 123 -7.58 15.47 -21.02
C SER A 123 -8.74 14.49 -20.98
N ILE A 124 -9.81 14.86 -21.68
CA ILE A 124 -11.04 14.09 -21.81
C ILE A 124 -11.32 13.92 -23.29
N ALA A 125 -11.18 12.71 -23.81
CA ALA A 125 -11.36 12.41 -25.22
C ALA A 125 -12.31 11.22 -25.42
N TYR A 126 -13.22 11.31 -26.38
CA TYR A 126 -14.10 10.19 -26.72
C TYR A 126 -13.35 9.20 -27.62
N SER A 127 -13.29 7.94 -27.22
CA SER A 127 -12.69 6.86 -28.01
C SER A 127 -13.77 6.09 -28.75
N HIS A 128 -13.83 6.23 -30.08
CA HIS A 128 -14.76 5.44 -30.90
C HIS A 128 -14.50 3.93 -30.81
N ARG A 129 -13.23 3.53 -30.64
CA ARG A 129 -12.84 2.12 -30.48
C ARG A 129 -13.36 1.53 -29.16
N ARG A 130 -13.34 2.32 -28.08
CA ARG A 130 -13.78 1.87 -26.73
C ARG A 130 -15.25 2.20 -26.44
N GLN A 131 -15.87 3.05 -27.26
CA GLN A 131 -17.21 3.60 -27.06
C GLN A 131 -17.38 4.20 -25.66
N SER A 132 -16.39 5.00 -25.24
CA SER A 132 -16.33 5.63 -23.92
C SER A 132 -15.43 6.87 -23.94
N PHE A 133 -15.59 7.74 -22.94
CA PHE A 133 -14.60 8.76 -22.66
C PHE A 133 -13.36 8.15 -22.01
N MET A 134 -12.20 8.53 -22.52
CA MET A 134 -10.90 8.29 -21.89
C MET A 134 -10.52 9.54 -21.11
N LEU A 135 -10.09 9.34 -19.87
CA LEU A 135 -9.55 10.38 -19.00
C LEU A 135 -8.05 10.13 -18.88
N GLN A 136 -7.24 11.14 -19.21
CA GLN A 136 -5.79 11.04 -19.13
C GLN A 136 -5.23 12.31 -18.48
N ILE A 137 -4.34 12.14 -17.50
CA ILE A 137 -3.55 13.25 -16.98
C ILE A 137 -2.43 13.50 -17.97
N GLN A 138 -2.38 14.70 -18.56
CA GLN A 138 -1.40 15.05 -19.57
C GLN A 138 -1.02 16.53 -19.53
N ARG A 139 0.08 16.88 -20.21
CA ARG A 139 0.41 18.29 -20.44
C ARG A 139 -0.37 18.82 -21.64
N GLU A 140 -0.65 20.12 -21.62
CA GLU A 140 -1.28 20.83 -22.74
C GLU A 140 -0.51 20.59 -24.06
N THR A 141 0.82 20.62 -24.00
CA THR A 141 1.72 20.46 -25.15
C THR A 141 1.68 19.07 -25.78
N ASP A 142 1.14 18.08 -25.06
CA ASP A 142 1.13 16.68 -25.49
C ASP A 142 -0.17 16.31 -26.23
N HIS A 143 -1.10 17.26 -26.41
CA HIS A 143 -2.40 17.04 -27.03
C HIS A 143 -2.32 16.74 -28.54
N GLY A 144 -2.95 15.66 -28.99
CA GLY A 144 -3.10 15.32 -30.42
C GLY A 144 -1.90 14.60 -31.06
N LEU A 145 -0.90 14.17 -30.28
CA LEU A 145 0.23 13.40 -30.79
C LEU A 145 -0.15 11.92 -30.97
N GLU A 146 0.15 11.35 -32.14
CA GLU A 146 -0.12 9.93 -32.48
C GLU A 146 0.61 8.94 -31.57
N ARG A 147 1.76 9.34 -31.01
CA ARG A 147 2.41 8.68 -29.88
C ARG A 147 2.18 9.54 -28.66
N ASN A 148 1.51 9.00 -27.66
CA ASN A 148 1.28 9.71 -26.41
C ASN A 148 2.64 9.91 -25.71
N PRO A 149 3.17 11.14 -25.59
CA PRO A 149 4.44 11.40 -24.89
C PRO A 149 4.42 10.91 -23.44
N ILE A 150 3.23 10.72 -22.85
CA ILE A 150 3.08 10.12 -21.52
C ILE A 150 3.33 8.64 -21.52
N GLU A 151 2.92 7.88 -22.55
CA GLU A 151 3.28 6.45 -22.61
C GLU A 151 4.80 6.30 -22.73
N GLN A 152 5.44 7.17 -23.51
CA GLN A 152 6.89 7.20 -23.63
C GLN A 152 7.55 7.63 -22.30
N TRP A 153 7.13 8.75 -21.71
CA TRP A 153 7.66 9.23 -20.43
C TRP A 153 7.41 8.23 -19.30
N ALA A 154 6.24 7.61 -19.26
CA ALA A 154 5.88 6.60 -18.27
C ALA A 154 6.75 5.34 -18.47
N THR A 155 7.03 4.94 -19.72
CA THR A 155 7.99 3.88 -20.02
C THR A 155 9.41 4.25 -19.56
N GLU A 156 9.88 5.46 -19.87
CA GLU A 156 11.21 5.98 -19.49
C GLU A 156 11.38 6.14 -17.97
N ASN A 157 10.28 6.40 -17.25
CA ASN A 157 10.27 6.58 -15.80
C ASN A 157 9.76 5.35 -15.04
N HIS A 158 9.52 4.24 -15.75
CA HIS A 158 9.02 2.98 -15.17
C HIS A 158 7.72 3.15 -14.37
N ILE A 159 6.83 4.01 -14.87
CA ILE A 159 5.50 4.24 -14.34
C ILE A 159 4.53 3.48 -15.25
N LEU A 160 3.72 2.61 -14.68
CA LEU A 160 2.61 1.97 -15.38
C LEU A 160 1.36 2.24 -14.55
N GLY A 161 0.53 3.18 -15.01
CA GLY A 161 -0.70 3.56 -14.33
C GLY A 161 -1.74 3.99 -15.34
N THR A 162 -2.83 3.23 -15.44
CA THR A 162 -4.01 3.60 -16.22
C THR A 162 -5.26 3.14 -15.50
N PHE A 163 -6.31 3.96 -15.56
CA PHE A 163 -7.65 3.61 -15.11
C PHE A 163 -8.54 3.65 -16.34
N ASP A 164 -8.90 2.46 -16.84
CA ASP A 164 -9.66 2.34 -18.09
C ASP A 164 -10.80 1.33 -17.95
N GLN A 165 -11.81 1.50 -18.79
CA GLN A 165 -12.94 0.58 -18.91
C GLN A 165 -12.76 -0.26 -20.17
N LEU A 166 -12.49 -1.55 -19.98
CA LEU A 166 -12.41 -2.52 -21.06
C LEU A 166 -13.75 -3.28 -21.15
N ARG A 167 -14.27 -3.39 -22.37
CA ARG A 167 -15.41 -4.26 -22.67
C ARG A 167 -14.88 -5.61 -23.13
N LEU A 168 -14.91 -6.59 -22.24
CA LEU A 168 -14.39 -7.94 -22.48
C LEU A 168 -15.53 -8.96 -22.42
N ALA A 169 -15.47 -9.99 -23.25
CA ALA A 169 -16.28 -11.18 -23.05
C ALA A 169 -15.88 -11.89 -21.73
N PRO A 170 -16.77 -12.66 -21.08
CA PRO A 170 -16.46 -13.33 -19.82
C PRO A 170 -15.17 -14.17 -19.85
N GLU A 171 -14.93 -14.90 -20.94
CA GLU A 171 -13.74 -15.73 -21.11
C GLU A 171 -12.47 -14.88 -21.22
N GLN A 172 -12.56 -13.70 -21.82
CA GLN A 172 -11.46 -12.75 -21.96
C GLN A 172 -11.16 -12.05 -20.62
N ALA A 173 -12.19 -11.72 -19.85
CA ALA A 173 -12.04 -11.14 -18.52
C ALA A 173 -11.35 -12.12 -17.56
N GLU A 174 -11.75 -13.39 -17.56
CA GLU A 174 -11.11 -14.45 -16.77
C GLU A 174 -9.66 -14.66 -17.21
N ALA A 175 -9.39 -14.74 -18.52
CA ALA A 175 -8.02 -14.87 -19.03
C ALA A 175 -7.13 -13.72 -18.57
N MET A 176 -7.59 -12.47 -18.70
CA MET A 176 -6.86 -11.29 -18.24
C MET A 176 -6.62 -11.32 -16.72
N TYR A 177 -7.61 -11.71 -15.92
CA TYR A 177 -7.46 -11.85 -14.47
C TYR A 177 -6.35 -12.85 -14.10
N GLN A 178 -6.35 -14.03 -14.74
CA GLN A 178 -5.33 -15.06 -14.51
C GLN A 178 -3.94 -14.59 -14.94
N GLU A 179 -3.82 -13.90 -16.07
CA GLU A 179 -2.56 -13.34 -16.55
C GLU A 179 -2.00 -12.29 -15.59
N LEU A 180 -2.83 -11.35 -15.12
CA LEU A 180 -2.43 -10.30 -14.17
C LEU A 180 -1.95 -10.90 -12.85
N ILE A 181 -2.66 -11.90 -12.32
CA ILE A 181 -2.23 -12.64 -11.13
C ILE A 181 -0.92 -13.40 -11.39
N GLY A 182 -0.79 -14.02 -12.55
CA GLY A 182 0.43 -14.72 -12.95
C GLY A 182 1.65 -13.79 -12.97
N VAL A 183 1.51 -12.60 -13.55
CA VAL A 183 2.54 -11.56 -13.54
C VAL A 183 2.89 -11.15 -12.11
N TYR A 184 1.89 -10.84 -11.29
CA TYR A 184 2.12 -10.45 -9.89
C TYR A 184 2.89 -11.52 -9.12
N ARG A 185 2.39 -12.77 -9.14
CA ARG A 185 3.00 -13.90 -8.43
C ARG A 185 4.45 -14.11 -8.86
N LYS A 186 4.71 -14.08 -10.18
CA LYS A 186 6.07 -14.21 -10.72
C LYS A 186 7.06 -13.26 -10.04
N TYR A 187 6.72 -11.98 -9.87
CA TYR A 187 7.65 -11.01 -9.29
C TYR A 187 7.63 -10.98 -7.76
N THR A 188 6.54 -11.41 -7.10
CA THR A 188 6.53 -11.58 -5.63
C THR A 188 7.48 -12.68 -5.14
N HIS A 189 7.87 -13.63 -6.00
CA HIS A 189 8.86 -14.66 -5.64
C HIS A 189 10.32 -14.21 -5.85
N LEU A 190 10.55 -13.05 -6.47
CA LEU A 190 11.89 -12.53 -6.80
C LEU A 190 12.32 -11.39 -5.87
N GLN A 191 11.84 -11.37 -4.63
CA GLN A 191 12.14 -10.29 -3.68
C GLN A 191 13.64 -10.28 -3.34
N ASP A 192 14.26 -9.12 -3.53
CA ASP A 192 15.64 -8.83 -3.13
C ASP A 192 15.61 -7.70 -2.08
N PRO A 193 15.99 -7.97 -0.81
CA PRO A 193 16.00 -6.97 0.26
C PRO A 193 16.91 -5.76 0.01
N GLU A 194 17.92 -5.89 -0.84
CA GLU A 194 18.87 -4.82 -1.16
C GLU A 194 18.42 -3.98 -2.38
N ALA A 195 17.39 -4.44 -3.10
CA ALA A 195 16.86 -3.74 -4.26
C ALA A 195 15.99 -2.53 -3.87
N ARG A 196 15.85 -1.58 -4.81
CA ARG A 196 14.94 -0.45 -4.62
C ARG A 196 13.49 -0.94 -4.57
N PRO A 197 12.67 -0.48 -3.61
CA PRO A 197 11.27 -0.85 -3.56
C PRO A 197 10.50 -0.20 -4.72
N HIS A 198 9.54 -0.94 -5.28
CA HIS A 198 8.65 -0.46 -6.32
C HIS A 198 7.20 -0.60 -5.85
N TRP A 199 6.38 0.40 -6.14
CA TRP A 199 4.95 0.32 -5.92
C TRP A 199 4.30 -0.53 -7.01
N VAL A 200 3.50 -1.51 -6.61
CA VAL A 200 2.67 -2.30 -7.52
C VAL A 200 1.27 -2.40 -6.96
N GLY A 201 0.30 -1.95 -7.73
CA GLY A 201 -1.14 -2.13 -7.47
C GLY A 201 -1.80 -2.70 -8.72
N LEU A 202 -2.59 -3.75 -8.56
CA LEU A 202 -3.35 -4.36 -9.64
C LEU A 202 -4.82 -4.34 -9.26
N PHE A 203 -5.62 -3.71 -10.10
CA PHE A 203 -7.05 -3.58 -9.90
C PHE A 203 -7.75 -4.04 -11.18
N PHE A 204 -8.55 -5.08 -11.06
CA PHE A 204 -9.40 -5.57 -12.13
C PHE A 204 -10.70 -6.04 -11.49
N ALA A 205 -11.79 -5.37 -11.84
CA ALA A 205 -13.12 -5.66 -11.32
C ALA A 205 -14.14 -5.38 -12.43
N GLU A 206 -15.21 -6.15 -12.43
CA GLU A 206 -16.38 -5.82 -13.24
C GLU A 206 -16.99 -4.51 -12.71
N LYS A 207 -17.35 -3.62 -13.64
CA LYS A 207 -18.01 -2.36 -13.27
C LYS A 207 -19.47 -2.67 -12.95
N ASN A 208 -19.94 -2.29 -11.77
CA ASN A 208 -21.36 -2.35 -11.46
C ASN A 208 -22.15 -1.49 -12.46
N HIS A 209 -23.29 -2.01 -12.91
CA HIS A 209 -24.27 -1.21 -13.63
C HIS A 209 -24.95 -0.27 -12.62
N ASP A 210 -24.58 1.01 -12.66
CA ASP A 210 -25.41 2.09 -12.08
C ASP A 210 -26.63 2.35 -12.97
#